data_AF-A0A6B1I7I3-F1
#
_entry.id   AF-A0A6B1I7I3-F1
#
_cell.length_a   1.000
_cell.length_b   1.000
_cell.length_c   1.000
_cell.angle_alpha   90.00
_cell.angle_beta   90.00
_cell.angle_gamma   90.00
#
_symmetry.space_group_name_H-M   'P 1'
#
loop_
_entity.id
_entity.type
_entity.pdbx_description
1 polymer ?
#
loop_
_entity_poly.entity_id
_entity_poly.type
_entity_poly.pdbx_seq_one_letter_code
_entity_poly.pdbx_strand_id
1 'polypeptide(L)'
;MNDPTRIDAFAQVIRILERNLRYLESIGLEPATIEAYKKTISYLKRQTKEGIENIVGSRRGASTRVKRSMDPEMSDQELSVLPGDQVEALLSLPKLSRKFLERLATVRFGVSPGALSSLRSRNALVDKLHTLVSHERTHDAISRTTARTPR
;
A
#
# COMPACT_ATOMS: atom_id res chain seq x y z
N MET A 1 -2.73 -27.88 -12.05
CA MET A 1 -2.01 -28.27 -13.28
C MET A 1 -0.61 -27.71 -13.13
N ASN A 2 0.31 -28.53 -12.63
CA ASN A 2 1.70 -28.16 -12.38
C ASN A 2 2.39 -28.00 -13.74
N ASP A 3 2.94 -26.83 -14.01
CA ASP A 3 3.66 -26.56 -15.26
C ASP A 3 5.17 -26.70 -14.97
N PRO A 4 5.78 -27.88 -15.17
CA PRO A 4 7.18 -28.15 -14.80
C PRO A 4 8.15 -27.13 -15.43
N THR A 5 7.79 -26.59 -16.59
CA THR A 5 8.47 -25.52 -17.32
C THR A 5 8.77 -24.29 -16.47
N ARG A 6 7.89 -23.93 -15.52
CA ARG A 6 8.03 -22.72 -14.70
C ARG A 6 9.02 -22.86 -13.56
N ILE A 7 9.06 -24.05 -12.95
CA ILE A 7 10.02 -24.37 -11.89
C ILE A 7 11.43 -24.41 -12.50
N ASP A 8 11.56 -24.97 -13.70
CA ASP A 8 12.84 -24.99 -14.44
C ASP A 8 13.28 -23.58 -14.86
N ALA A 9 12.35 -22.74 -15.34
CA ALA A 9 12.62 -21.34 -15.62
C ALA A 9 13.07 -20.57 -14.38
N PHE A 10 12.46 -20.81 -13.22
CA PHE A 10 12.88 -20.22 -11.94
C PHE A 10 14.32 -20.60 -11.57
N ALA A 11 14.66 -21.88 -11.70
CA ALA A 11 16.01 -22.37 -11.45
C ALA A 11 17.03 -21.76 -12.43
N GLN A 12 16.62 -21.50 -13.68
CA GLN A 12 17.46 -20.80 -14.66
C GLN A 12 17.68 -19.34 -14.29
N VAL A 13 16.65 -18.63 -13.81
CA VAL A 13 16.79 -17.25 -13.31
C VAL A 13 17.75 -17.18 -12.12
N ILE A 14 17.65 -18.10 -11.16
CA ILE A 14 18.58 -18.16 -10.02
C ILE A 14 20.03 -18.30 -10.52
N ARG A 15 20.29 -19.18 -11.48
CA ARG A 15 21.63 -19.37 -12.06
C ARG A 15 22.17 -18.10 -12.73
N ILE A 16 21.30 -17.33 -13.41
CA ILE A 16 21.67 -16.04 -13.98
C ILE A 16 22.04 -15.05 -12.88
N LEU A 17 21.24 -14.96 -11.81
CA LEU A 17 21.51 -14.08 -10.67
C LEU A 17 22.83 -14.42 -9.98
N GLU A 18 23.12 -15.71 -9.79
CA GLU A 18 24.40 -16.18 -9.22
C GLU A 18 25.60 -15.84 -10.13
N ARG A 19 25.43 -15.89 -11.45
CA ARG A 19 26.49 -15.49 -12.38
C ARG A 19 26.72 -13.98 -12.34
N ASN A 20 25.66 -13.20 -12.26
CA ASN A 20 25.72 -11.75 -12.15
C ASN A 20 26.38 -11.30 -10.85
N LEU A 21 26.26 -12.06 -9.75
CA LEU A 21 26.95 -11.76 -8.50
C LEU A 21 28.46 -11.63 -8.70
N ARG A 22 29.08 -12.55 -9.45
CA ARG A 22 30.52 -12.49 -9.72
C ARG A 22 30.92 -11.25 -10.52
N TYR A 23 30.04 -10.82 -11.43
CA TYR A 23 30.23 -9.58 -12.16
C TYR A 23 30.11 -8.34 -11.25
N LEU A 24 29.10 -8.30 -10.38
CA LEU A 24 28.90 -7.23 -9.41
C LEU A 24 30.07 -7.13 -8.41
N GLU A 25 30.64 -8.26 -8.00
CA GLU A 25 31.87 -8.32 -7.19
C GLU A 25 33.07 -7.76 -7.97
N SER A 26 33.17 -8.03 -9.28
CA SER A 26 34.30 -7.57 -10.11
C SER A 26 34.29 -6.06 -10.40
N ILE A 27 33.12 -5.43 -10.44
CA ILE A 27 32.99 -3.96 -10.64
C ILE A 27 33.09 -3.17 -9.33
N GLY A 28 33.40 -3.83 -8.22
CA GLY A 28 33.66 -3.18 -6.94
C GLY A 28 32.43 -2.52 -6.31
N LEU A 29 31.24 -3.12 -6.47
CA LEU A 29 30.05 -2.62 -5.79
C LEU A 29 30.24 -2.59 -4.27
N GLU A 30 29.48 -1.72 -3.61
CA GLU A 30 29.51 -1.60 -2.16
C GLU A 30 29.27 -2.96 -1.47
N PRO A 31 30.10 -3.35 -0.48
CA PRO A 31 29.98 -4.64 0.20
C PRO A 31 28.60 -4.92 0.79
N ALA A 32 27.95 -3.88 1.33
CA ALA A 32 26.59 -3.97 1.88
C ALA A 32 25.55 -4.38 0.81
N THR A 33 25.71 -3.88 -0.41
CA THR A 33 24.82 -4.19 -1.53
C THR A 33 25.05 -5.60 -2.05
N ILE A 34 26.31 -6.05 -2.09
CA ILE A 34 26.67 -7.45 -2.43
C ILE A 34 26.08 -8.41 -1.39
N GLU A 35 26.16 -8.07 -0.10
CA GLU A 35 25.59 -8.89 0.97
C GLU A 35 24.05 -8.98 0.86
N ALA A 36 23.38 -7.85 0.62
CA ALA A 36 21.94 -7.83 0.39
C ALA A 36 21.56 -8.71 -0.81
N TYR A 37 22.32 -8.64 -1.91
CA TYR A 37 22.10 -9.45 -3.10
C TYR A 37 22.27 -10.95 -2.83
N LYS A 38 23.31 -11.35 -2.07
CA LYS A 38 23.52 -12.73 -1.61
C LYS A 38 22.34 -13.24 -0.76
N LYS A 39 21.80 -12.39 0.12
CA LYS A 39 20.61 -12.71 0.93
C LYS A 39 19.37 -12.91 0.05
N THR A 40 19.18 -12.08 -0.97
CA THR A 40 18.08 -12.23 -1.94
C THR A 40 18.15 -13.57 -2.69
N ILE A 41 19.32 -13.94 -3.22
CA ILE A 41 19.50 -15.24 -3.88
C ILE A 41 19.19 -16.38 -2.90
N SER A 42 19.72 -16.30 -1.68
CA SER A 42 19.52 -17.33 -0.64
C SER A 42 18.04 -17.48 -0.28
N TYR A 43 17.31 -16.38 -0.17
CA TYR A 43 15.86 -16.38 0.05
C TYR A 43 15.11 -17.06 -1.09
N LEU A 44 15.47 -16.75 -2.34
CA LEU A 44 14.83 -17.34 -3.53
C LEU A 44 15.09 -18.86 -3.63
N LYS A 45 16.28 -19.33 -3.24
CA LYS A 45 16.62 -20.77 -3.23
C LYS A 45 15.87 -21.57 -2.17
N ARG A 46 15.42 -20.92 -1.09
CA ARG A 46 14.67 -21.56 0.01
C ARG A 46 13.17 -21.61 -0.21
N GLN A 47 12.68 -21.11 -1.35
CA GLN A 47 11.25 -21.11 -1.65
C GLN A 47 10.74 -22.55 -1.88
N THR A 48 9.57 -22.84 -1.30
CA THR A 48 8.84 -24.09 -1.58
C THR A 48 8.28 -24.07 -2.99
N LYS A 49 7.84 -25.22 -3.52
CA LYS A 49 7.20 -25.30 -4.85
C LYS A 49 6.02 -24.32 -4.97
N GLU A 50 5.17 -24.25 -3.94
CA GLU A 50 4.07 -23.28 -3.86
C GLU A 50 4.57 -21.82 -3.84
N GLY A 51 5.68 -21.55 -3.14
CA GLY A 51 6.33 -20.23 -3.14
C GLY A 51 6.84 -19.83 -4.52
N ILE A 52 7.47 -20.76 -5.24
CA ILE A 52 7.94 -20.57 -6.62
C ILE A 52 6.77 -20.30 -7.56
N GLU A 53 5.68 -21.04 -7.42
CA GLU A 53 4.46 -20.81 -8.20
C GLU A 53 3.82 -19.45 -7.90
N ASN A 54 3.92 -18.91 -6.68
CA ASN A 54 3.47 -17.54 -6.40
C ASN A 54 4.38 -16.46 -6.98
N ILE A 55 5.67 -16.73 -7.11
CA ILE A 55 6.67 -15.79 -7.65
C ILE A 55 6.63 -15.76 -9.18
N VAL A 56 6.56 -16.94 -9.82
CA VAL A 56 6.63 -17.10 -11.29
C VAL A 56 5.24 -17.23 -11.91
N GLY A 57 4.27 -17.73 -11.16
CA GLY A 57 2.89 -17.86 -11.61
C GLY A 57 2.21 -16.50 -11.66
N SER A 58 2.30 -15.88 -12.82
CA SER A 58 1.30 -14.89 -13.25
C SER A 58 -0.07 -15.57 -13.38
N ARG A 59 -0.80 -15.68 -12.26
CA ARG A 59 -2.27 -15.59 -12.30
C ARG A 59 -2.65 -14.24 -11.71
N ARG A 60 -2.83 -13.25 -12.58
CA ARG A 60 -3.66 -12.05 -12.33
C ARG A 60 -5.14 -12.39 -12.07
N GLY A 61 -5.46 -13.52 -11.43
CA GLY A 61 -6.85 -14.01 -11.38
C GLY A 61 -7.14 -15.16 -10.43
N ALA A 62 -6.33 -15.40 -9.40
CA ALA A 62 -6.69 -16.34 -8.35
C ALA A 62 -6.62 -15.67 -6.99
N SER A 63 -7.77 -15.13 -6.60
CA SER A 63 -8.23 -14.89 -5.22
C SER A 63 -7.24 -15.35 -4.15
N THR A 64 -6.25 -14.50 -3.87
CA THR A 64 -5.38 -14.68 -2.71
C THR A 64 -6.22 -14.26 -1.53
N ARG A 65 -6.86 -15.26 -0.91
CA ARG A 65 -7.19 -15.35 0.51
C ARG A 65 -6.98 -14.01 1.23
N VAL A 66 -8.09 -13.28 1.39
CA VAL A 66 -8.25 -12.06 2.19
C VAL A 66 -7.06 -11.86 3.13
N LYS A 67 -6.04 -11.12 2.68
CA LYS A 67 -5.21 -10.35 3.63
C LYS A 67 -6.24 -9.47 4.28
N ARG A 68 -6.67 -9.80 5.51
CA ARG A 68 -7.57 -8.97 6.31
C ARG A 68 -7.05 -7.55 6.12
N SER A 69 -7.82 -6.73 5.41
CA SER A 69 -7.62 -5.31 5.52
C SER A 69 -7.65 -5.04 7.02
N MET A 70 -6.62 -4.37 7.54
CA MET A 70 -6.68 -3.89 8.92
C MET A 70 -7.60 -2.67 8.93
N ASP A 71 -8.82 -2.87 8.45
CA ASP A 71 -9.87 -1.88 8.54
C ASP A 71 -10.24 -1.85 10.03
N PRO A 72 -10.14 -0.69 10.68
CA PRO A 72 -10.64 -0.51 12.03
C PRO A 72 -12.11 -0.92 12.07
N GLU A 73 -12.49 -1.69 13.08
CA GLU A 73 -13.91 -1.91 13.40
C GLU A 73 -14.44 -0.61 14.01
N MET A 74 -14.84 0.32 13.15
CA MET A 74 -15.48 1.58 13.52
C MET A 74 -16.89 1.63 12.93
N SER A 75 -17.85 2.06 13.73
CA SER A 75 -19.22 2.37 13.33
C SER A 75 -19.28 3.67 12.52
N ASP A 76 -20.39 3.88 11.80
CA ASP A 76 -20.59 5.14 11.05
C ASP A 76 -20.69 6.35 11.99
N GLN A 77 -21.21 6.17 13.21
CA GLN A 77 -21.24 7.22 14.22
C GLN A 77 -19.83 7.61 14.68
N GLU A 78 -18.93 6.65 14.89
CA GLU A 78 -17.55 6.96 15.26
C GLU A 78 -16.79 7.63 14.11
N LEU A 79 -17.06 7.21 12.87
CA LEU A 79 -16.45 7.83 11.69
C LEU A 79 -16.94 9.26 11.47
N SER A 80 -18.19 9.59 11.79
CA SER A 80 -18.75 10.93 11.52
C SER A 80 -18.20 12.01 12.45
N VAL A 81 -17.77 11.64 13.66
CA VAL A 81 -17.19 12.55 14.65
C VAL A 81 -15.66 12.46 14.74
N LEU A 82 -15.03 11.75 13.81
CA LEU A 82 -13.60 11.47 13.89
C LEU A 82 -12.78 12.77 13.76
N PRO A 83 -11.86 13.08 14.69
CA PRO A 83 -11.00 14.25 14.58
C PRO A 83 -10.04 14.17 13.38
N GLY A 84 -9.73 15.31 12.76
CA GLY A 84 -8.85 15.37 11.58
C GLY A 84 -7.48 14.72 11.79
N ASP A 85 -6.89 14.85 12.98
CA ASP A 85 -5.60 14.22 13.30
C ASP A 85 -5.70 12.68 13.32
N GLN A 86 -6.84 12.14 13.77
CA GLN A 86 -7.09 10.70 13.74
C GLN A 86 -7.36 10.22 12.31
N VAL A 87 -8.04 11.03 11.49
CA VAL A 87 -8.19 10.76 10.05
C VAL A 87 -6.81 10.66 9.39
N GLU A 88 -5.88 11.58 9.64
CA GLU A 88 -4.53 11.51 9.08
C GLU A 88 -3.75 10.29 9.55
N ALA A 89 -3.85 9.95 10.83
CA ALA A 89 -3.26 8.72 11.37
C ALA A 89 -3.79 7.48 10.63
N LEU A 90 -5.09 7.42 10.33
CA LEU A 90 -5.67 6.34 9.53
C LEU A 90 -5.13 6.35 8.08
N LEU A 91 -5.08 7.51 7.42
CA LEU A 91 -4.59 7.60 6.03
C LEU A 91 -3.13 7.14 5.88
N SER A 92 -2.32 7.29 6.93
CA SER A 92 -0.93 6.81 6.97
C SER A 92 -0.81 5.27 6.93
N LEU A 93 -1.88 4.53 7.22
CA LEU A 93 -1.87 3.07 7.22
C LEU A 93 -1.88 2.51 5.79
N PRO A 94 -0.81 1.84 5.33
CA PRO A 94 -0.68 1.39 3.94
C PRO A 94 -1.63 0.25 3.58
N LYS A 95 -2.31 -0.36 4.57
CA LYS A 95 -3.15 -1.55 4.42
C LYS A 95 -4.66 -1.28 4.54
N LEU A 96 -5.10 -0.03 4.65
CA LEU A 96 -6.53 0.30 4.62
C LEU A 96 -7.16 -0.08 3.30
N SER A 97 -8.33 -0.71 3.36
CA SER A 97 -9.09 -1.05 2.16
C SER A 97 -9.65 0.22 1.52
N ARG A 98 -9.77 0.16 0.19
CA ARG A 98 -10.47 1.21 -0.57
C ARG A 98 -11.91 1.40 -0.08
N LYS A 99 -12.60 0.31 0.26
CA LYS A 99 -13.97 0.33 0.79
C LYS A 99 -14.07 1.12 2.09
N PHE A 100 -13.10 0.94 2.99
CA PHE A 100 -13.04 1.72 4.23
C PHE A 100 -12.79 3.21 3.96
N LEU A 101 -11.86 3.54 3.06
CA LEU A 101 -11.59 4.92 2.67
C LEU A 101 -12.80 5.60 2.01
N GLU A 102 -13.57 4.89 1.19
CA GLU A 102 -14.81 5.40 0.58
C GLU A 102 -15.90 5.64 1.63
N ARG A 103 -16.02 4.72 2.60
CA ARG A 103 -16.92 4.87 3.76
C ARG A 103 -16.53 6.08 4.61
N LEU A 104 -15.25 6.25 4.91
CA LEU A 104 -14.72 7.42 5.62
C LEU A 104 -15.04 8.72 4.87
N ALA A 105 -14.80 8.77 3.56
CA ALA A 105 -15.10 9.94 2.73
C ALA A 105 -16.60 10.29 2.72
N THR A 106 -17.46 9.28 2.67
CA THR A 106 -18.92 9.47 2.65
C THR A 106 -19.44 9.92 4.01
N VAL A 107 -19.07 9.20 5.07
CA VAL A 107 -19.63 9.40 6.42
C VAL A 107 -19.09 10.64 7.10
N ARG A 108 -17.78 10.92 6.98
CA ARG A 108 -17.15 12.06 7.68
C ARG A 108 -17.20 13.36 6.90
N PHE A 109 -17.10 13.28 5.57
CA PHE A 109 -16.96 14.45 4.70
C PHE A 109 -18.12 14.62 3.71
N GLY A 110 -19.14 13.75 3.75
CA GLY A 110 -20.33 13.87 2.90
C GLY A 110 -20.05 13.71 1.40
N VAL A 111 -18.93 13.08 1.03
CA VAL A 111 -18.56 12.93 -0.39
C VAL A 111 -19.54 11.99 -1.08
N SER A 112 -20.11 12.42 -2.20
CA SER A 112 -21.08 11.61 -2.94
C SER A 112 -20.43 10.38 -3.59
N PRO A 113 -21.14 9.24 -3.70
CA PRO A 113 -20.63 8.04 -4.38
C PRO A 113 -20.19 8.31 -5.84
N GLY A 114 -20.87 9.22 -6.52
CA GLY A 114 -20.52 9.65 -7.88
C GLY A 114 -19.17 10.37 -7.96
N ALA A 115 -18.82 11.18 -6.95
CA ALA A 115 -17.50 11.79 -6.89
C ALA A 115 -16.41 10.74 -6.60
N LEU A 116 -16.69 9.75 -5.76
CA LEU A 116 -15.76 8.67 -5.43
C LEU A 116 -15.47 7.75 -6.62
N SER A 117 -16.46 7.51 -7.50
CA SER A 117 -16.29 6.66 -8.68
C SER A 117 -15.27 7.23 -9.68
N SER A 118 -15.09 8.56 -9.71
CA SER A 118 -14.08 9.23 -10.52
C SER A 118 -12.64 8.96 -10.03
N LEU A 119 -12.47 8.65 -8.74
CA LEU A 119 -11.17 8.41 -8.10
C LEU A 119 -10.74 6.94 -8.30
N ARG A 120 -10.23 6.60 -9.49
CA ARG A 120 -9.97 5.21 -9.89
C ARG A 120 -8.89 4.47 -9.09
N SER A 121 -8.02 5.17 -8.37
CA SER A 121 -6.93 4.58 -7.57
C SER A 121 -7.11 4.84 -6.07
N ARG A 122 -6.56 3.95 -5.22
CA ARG A 122 -6.49 4.16 -3.77
C ARG A 122 -5.78 5.47 -3.44
N ASN A 123 -4.67 5.75 -4.12
CA ASN A 123 -3.86 6.95 -3.87
C ASN A 123 -4.66 8.21 -4.14
N ALA A 124 -5.43 8.28 -5.24
CA ALA A 124 -6.30 9.42 -5.53
C ALA A 124 -7.36 9.65 -4.43
N LEU A 125 -7.86 8.58 -3.82
CA LEU A 125 -8.79 8.66 -2.70
C LEU A 125 -8.13 9.14 -1.41
N VAL A 126 -6.91 8.67 -1.13
CA VAL A 126 -6.09 9.14 0.01
C VAL A 126 -5.74 10.63 -0.15
N ASP A 127 -5.29 11.05 -1.33
CA ASP A 127 -4.96 12.45 -1.64
C ASP A 127 -6.19 13.35 -1.47
N LYS A 128 -7.36 12.88 -1.91
CA LYS A 128 -8.63 13.60 -1.71
C LYS A 128 -8.96 13.75 -0.23
N LEU A 129 -8.79 12.69 0.56
CA LEU A 129 -9.05 12.72 2.01
C LEU A 129 -8.07 13.65 2.74
N HIS A 130 -6.78 13.67 2.37
CA HIS A 130 -5.83 14.67 2.88
C HIS A 130 -6.26 16.10 2.56
N THR A 131 -6.73 16.34 1.34
CA THR A 131 -7.24 17.66 0.92
C THR A 131 -8.42 18.09 1.79
N LEU A 132 -9.36 17.18 2.06
CA LEU A 132 -10.54 17.46 2.89
C LEU A 132 -10.15 17.79 4.35
N VAL A 133 -9.22 17.06 4.94
CA VAL A 133 -8.68 17.38 6.28
C VAL A 133 -7.98 18.73 6.29
N SER A 134 -7.19 19.04 5.25
CA SER A 134 -6.51 20.33 5.13
C SER A 134 -7.50 21.50 5.03
N HIS A 135 -8.61 21.31 4.31
CA HIS A 135 -9.67 22.32 4.23
C HIS A 135 -10.33 22.56 5.59
N GLU A 136 -10.62 21.50 6.34
CA GLU A 136 -11.17 21.60 7.71
C GLU A 136 -10.24 22.40 8.64
N ARG A 137 -8.95 22.07 8.66
CA ARG A 137 -7.95 22.82 9.45
C ARG A 137 -7.87 24.29 9.05
N THR A 138 -7.99 24.59 7.76
CA THR A 138 -7.98 25.96 7.25
C THR A 138 -9.23 26.71 7.71
N HIS A 139 -10.41 26.08 7.66
CA HIS A 139 -11.65 26.65 8.17
C HIS A 139 -11.61 26.90 9.68
N ASP A 140 -11.02 25.99 10.46
CA ASP A 140 -10.83 26.17 11.90
C ASP A 140 -9.90 27.34 12.21
N ALA A 141 -8.79 27.46 11.48
CA ALA A 141 -7.84 28.56 11.64
C ALA A 141 -8.48 29.93 11.30
N ILE A 142 -9.24 29.99 10.20
CA ILE A 142 -10.00 31.20 9.82
C ILE A 142 -11.01 31.53 10.90
N SER A 143 -11.82 30.55 11.34
CA SER A 143 -12.87 30.77 12.35
C SER A 143 -12.31 31.29 13.68
N ARG A 144 -11.15 30.77 14.11
CA ARG A 144 -10.46 31.28 15.31
C ARG A 144 -9.94 32.71 15.14
N THR A 145 -9.52 33.07 13.92
CA THR A 145 -9.02 34.40 13.62
C THR A 145 -10.16 35.43 13.53
N THR A 146 -11.30 35.06 12.93
CA THR A 146 -12.48 35.93 12.84
C THR A 146 -13.22 36.06 14.17
N ALA A 147 -13.24 35.02 15.02
CA ALA A 147 -13.85 35.08 16.35
C ALA A 147 -13.07 35.96 17.35
N ARG A 148 -11.77 36.19 17.10
CA ARG A 148 -10.89 36.96 17.99
C ARG A 148 -10.78 38.45 17.62
N THR A 149 -11.75 38.97 16.87
CA THR A 149 -11.84 40.42 16.60
C THR A 149 -13.00 41.03 17.37
N PRO A 150 -12.88 41.28 18.69
CA PRO A 150 -13.74 42.25 19.35
C PRO A 150 -13.30 43.65 18.89
N ARG A 151 -14.22 44.40 18.31
CA ARG A 151 -14.15 45.87 18.28
C ARG A 151 -14.70 46.41 19.58
#